data_AF-A0A3S0CVC6-F1
#
_entry.id   AF-A0A3S0CVC6-F1
#
_cell.length_a   1.000
_cell.length_b   1.000
_cell.length_c   1.000
_cell.angle_alpha   90.00
_cell.angle_beta   90.00
_cell.angle_gamma   90.00
#
_symmetry.space_group_name_H-M   'P 1'
#
loop_
_entity.id
_entity.type
_entity.pdbx_description
1 polymer ?
#
loop_
_entity_poly.entity_id
_entity_poly.type
_entity_poly.pdbx_seq_one_letter_code
_entity_poly.pdbx_strand_id
1 'polypeptide(L)' 'MAWKELFGSDIGLLSLFTIGFVIVMAGYLYRFAQRHIAEDERHSHS' A
#
# COMPACT_ATOMS: atom_id res chain seq x y z
N MET A 1 -8.24 -23.34 -15.63
CA MET A 1 -8.97 -22.37 -16.47
C MET A 1 -9.15 -21.00 -15.78
N ALA A 2 -9.24 -20.92 -14.45
CA ALA A 2 -9.35 -19.66 -13.69
C ALA A 2 -8.14 -18.69 -13.77
N TRP A 3 -6.92 -19.18 -13.99
CA TRP A 3 -5.74 -18.31 -14.15
C TRP A 3 -5.81 -17.44 -15.42
N LYS A 4 -6.47 -17.92 -16.49
CA LYS A 4 -6.62 -17.16 -17.74
C LYS A 4 -7.69 -16.06 -17.63
N GLU A 5 -8.70 -16.24 -16.79
CA GLU A 5 -9.71 -15.20 -16.53
C GLU A 5 -9.18 -14.10 -15.60
N LEU A 6 -8.37 -14.45 -14.59
CA LEU A 6 -7.73 -13.43 -13.73
C LEU A 6 -6.69 -12.58 -14.46
N PHE A 7 -5.93 -13.15 -15.41
CA PHE A 7 -4.90 -12.41 -16.14
C PHE A 7 -5.36 -11.88 -17.51
N GLY A 8 -6.49 -12.37 -18.05
CA GLY A 8 -6.97 -12.04 -19.39
C GLY A 8 -8.26 -11.23 -19.45
N SER A 9 -9.03 -11.14 -18.36
CA SER A 9 -10.22 -10.28 -18.30
C SER A 9 -9.85 -8.90 -17.74
N ASP A 10 -10.37 -7.83 -18.34
CA ASP A 10 -10.13 -6.43 -17.95
C ASP A 10 -10.34 -6.18 -16.44
N ILE A 11 -11.26 -6.96 -15.84
CA ILE A 11 -11.60 -6.92 -14.41
C ILE A 11 -10.49 -7.51 -13.53
N GLY A 12 -9.81 -8.55 -14.00
CA GLY A 12 -8.73 -9.21 -13.26
C GLY A 12 -7.49 -8.32 -13.15
N LEU A 13 -7.16 -7.60 -14.21
CA LEU A 13 -6.03 -6.66 -14.21
C LEU A 13 -6.32 -5.42 -13.33
N LEU A 14 -7.53 -4.85 -13.42
CA LEU A 14 -7.95 -3.71 -12.59
C LEU A 14 -8.03 -4.06 -11.09
N SER A 15 -8.53 -5.25 -10.76
CA SER A 15 -8.56 -5.70 -9.35
C SER A 15 -7.15 -5.96 -8.82
N LEU A 16 -6.26 -6.56 -9.60
CA LEU A 16 -4.85 -6.74 -9.23
C LEU A 16 -4.15 -5.39 -9.03
N PHE A 17 -4.40 -4.42 -9.91
CA PHE A 17 -3.89 -3.06 -9.77
C PHE A 17 -4.40 -2.38 -8.49
N THR A 18 -5.69 -2.54 -8.20
CA THR A 18 -6.31 -1.97 -6.98
C THR A 18 -5.70 -2.57 -5.72
N ILE A 19 -5.55 -3.91 -5.67
CA ILE A 19 -4.92 -4.60 -4.54
C ILE A 19 -3.47 -4.13 -4.37
N GLY A 20 -2.71 -4.05 -5.47
CA GLY A 20 -1.34 -3.53 -5.46
C GLY A 20 -1.26 -2.09 -4.96
N PHE A 21 -2.17 -1.23 -5.42
CA PHE A 21 -2.27 0.16 -4.99
C PHE A 21 -2.53 0.28 -3.49
N VAL A 22 -3.48 -0.49 -2.95
CA VAL A 22 -3.78 -0.50 -1.51
C VAL A 22 -2.58 -0.98 -0.70
N ILE A 23 -1.86 -2.01 -1.14
CA ILE A 23 -0.65 -2.50 -0.46
C ILE A 23 0.45 -1.43 -0.46
N VAL A 24 0.68 -0.78 -1.59
CA VAL A 24 1.66 0.33 -1.69
C VAL A 24 1.26 1.48 -0.77
N MET A 25 -0.02 1.84 -0.75
CA MET A 25 -0.52 2.92 0.09
C MET A 25 -0.40 2.58 1.58
N ALA A 26 -0.71 1.35 1.98
CA ALA A 26 -0.54 0.86 3.34
C ALA A 26 0.94 0.87 3.77
N GLY A 27 1.84 0.40 2.90
CA GLY A 27 3.29 0.46 3.15
C GLY A 27 3.82 1.89 3.23
N TYR A 28 3.34 2.78 2.36
CA TYR A 28 3.67 4.20 2.40
C TYR A 28 3.19 4.85 3.70
N LEU A 29 1.96 4.58 4.12
CA LEU A 29 1.39 5.11 5.37
C LEU A 29 2.14 4.58 6.59
N TYR A 30 2.50 3.29 6.61
CA TYR A 30 3.32 2.70 7.67
C TYR A 30 4.69 3.38 7.76
N ARG A 31 5.35 3.58 6.61
CA ARG A 31 6.65 4.26 6.56
C ARG A 31 6.54 5.74 6.93
N PHE A 32 5.46 6.40 6.54
CA PHE A 32 5.17 7.79 6.91
C PHE A 32 4.92 7.91 8.40
N ALA A 33 4.06 7.06 8.97
CA ALA A 33 3.78 7.01 10.40
C ALA A 33 5.04 6.71 11.23
N GLN A 34 5.87 5.76 10.79
CA GLN A 34 7.15 5.48 11.45
C GLN A 34 8.11 6.67 11.42
N ARG A 35 8.19 7.40 10.30
CA ARG A 35 8.99 8.63 10.22
C ARG A 35 8.42 9.75 11.09
N HIS A 36 7.09 9.88 11.12
CA HIS A 36 6.42 10.94 11.86
C HIS A 36 6.48 10.71 13.38
N ILE A 37 6.29 9.47 13.83
CA ILE A 37 6.48 9.06 15.24
C ILE A 37 7.93 9.30 15.67
N ALA A 38 8.91 8.97 14.82
CA ALA A 38 10.32 9.25 15.11
C ALA A 38 10.66 10.76 15.13
N GLU A 39 9.88 11.60 14.44
CA GLU A 39 9.99 13.06 14.52
C GLU A 39 9.31 13.62 15.78
N ASP A 40 8.17 13.07 16.20
CA ASP A 40 7.48 13.46 17.44
C ASP A 40 8.29 13.09 18.71
N GLU A 41 9.01 11.97 18.71
CA GLU A 41 9.94 11.63 19.81
C GLU A 41 11.10 12.63 19.93
N ARG A 42 11.48 13.33 18.84
CA ARG A 42 12.53 14.36 18.86
C ARG A 42 12.05 15.72 19.36
N HIS A 43 10.75 16.02 19.27
CA HIS A 43 10.20 17.32 19.69
C HIS A 43 9.61 17.30 21.10
N SER A 44 9.40 16.13 21.71
CA SER A 44 8.90 16.03 23.10
C SER A 44 9.98 16.19 24.18
N HIS A 45 11.21 16.54 23.81
CA HIS A 45 12.34 16.77 24.72
C HIS A 45 12.96 18.17 24.49
N SER A 46 12.14 19.21 24.51
CA SER A 46 12.60 20.61 24.65
C SER A 46 11.79 21.35 25.71
#